data_AF-A0A0A0HIC8-F1
#
_entry.id   AF-A0A0A0HIC8-F1
#
_cell.length_a   1.000
_cell.length_b   1.000
_cell.length_c   1.000
_cell.angle_alpha   90.00
_cell.angle_beta   90.00
_cell.angle_gamma   90.00
#
_symmetry.space_group_name_H-M   'P 1'
#
loop_
_entity.id
_entity.type
_entity.pdbx_description
1 polymer ?
#
loop_
_entity_poly.entity_id
_entity_poly.type
_entity_poly.pdbx_seq_one_letter_code
_entity_poly.pdbx_strand_id
1 'polypeptide(L)'
;MRVLSAALLFLGLAAPAVAEGFAPVTKRDRFVSLIEGRDLTRFGITLNVTSDGQIKGRAFGRDVTGAWRWNGDYFCRDLFWGKMDLGPNCQAVRLNGDTIRFISDQGTGQFADLYLR
;
A
#
# COMPACT_ATOMS: atom_id res chain seq x y z
N MET A 1 -38.20 10.14 45.79
CA MET A 1 -37.64 10.99 44.70
C MET A 1 -36.16 11.18 45.04
N ARG A 2 -35.15 10.77 44.29
CA ARG A 2 -35.00 10.57 42.84
C ARG A 2 -33.97 9.46 42.59
N VAL A 3 -34.22 8.74 41.50
CA VAL A 3 -33.55 7.52 41.01
C VAL A 3 -32.04 7.78 40.82
N LEU A 4 -31.18 6.97 41.43
CA LEU A 4 -29.73 7.01 41.19
C LEU A 4 -29.41 6.16 39.95
N SER A 5 -28.90 6.85 38.95
CA SER A 5 -28.58 6.43 37.59
C SER A 5 -27.64 5.22 37.52
N ALA A 6 -28.08 4.15 36.87
CA ALA A 6 -27.20 3.09 36.36
C ALA A 6 -26.87 3.41 34.89
N ALA A 7 -25.74 4.09 34.67
CA ALA A 7 -25.18 4.27 33.33
C ALA A 7 -24.47 2.97 32.92
N LEU A 8 -25.13 2.13 32.12
CA LEU A 8 -24.49 1.01 31.44
C LEU A 8 -23.55 1.56 30.36
N LEU A 9 -22.25 1.58 30.66
CA LEU A 9 -21.21 1.72 29.64
C LEU A 9 -21.21 0.44 28.77
N PHE A 10 -21.81 0.51 27.59
CA PHE A 10 -21.50 -0.42 26.52
C PHE A 10 -20.07 -0.16 26.05
N LEU A 11 -19.11 -0.96 26.55
CA LEU A 11 -17.81 -1.12 25.89
C LEU A 11 -18.06 -1.83 24.56
N GLY A 12 -18.20 -1.05 23.49
CA GLY A 12 -18.12 -1.58 22.13
C GLY A 12 -16.74 -2.19 21.94
N LEU A 13 -16.67 -3.51 21.78
CA LEU A 13 -15.46 -4.16 21.28
C LEU A 13 -15.19 -3.56 19.90
N ALA A 14 -14.12 -2.78 19.78
CA ALA A 14 -13.53 -2.43 18.50
C ALA A 14 -13.01 -3.74 17.88
N ALA A 15 -13.87 -4.45 17.15
CA ALA A 15 -13.42 -5.54 16.31
C ALA A 15 -12.40 -4.96 15.33
N PRO A 16 -11.24 -5.60 15.14
CA PRO A 16 -10.32 -5.17 14.10
C PRO A 16 -11.10 -5.24 12.79
N ALA A 17 -11.14 -4.13 12.04
CA ALA A 17 -11.66 -4.12 10.70
C ALA A 17 -10.85 -5.14 9.90
N VAL A 18 -11.42 -6.34 9.71
CA VAL A 18 -10.82 -7.38 8.89
C VAL A 18 -10.94 -6.88 7.46
N ALA A 19 -9.90 -6.20 6.99
CA ALA A 19 -9.82 -5.75 5.62
C ALA A 19 -9.91 -6.97 4.69
N GLU A 20 -11.07 -7.21 4.05
CA GLU A 20 -11.31 -7.98 2.81
C GLU A 20 -10.23 -9.04 2.42
N GLY A 21 -9.77 -9.87 3.34
CA GLY A 21 -8.68 -10.86 3.12
C GLY A 21 -7.26 -10.32 2.91
N PHE A 22 -7.00 -9.02 3.09
CA PHE A 22 -5.70 -8.39 2.85
C PHE A 22 -4.78 -8.46 4.07
N ALA A 23 -3.72 -9.27 3.99
CA ALA A 23 -2.71 -9.41 5.02
C ALA A 23 -1.62 -8.30 4.93
N PRO A 24 -1.12 -7.78 6.07
CA PRO A 24 -0.06 -6.77 6.05
C PRO A 24 1.29 -7.31 5.59
N VAL A 25 1.98 -6.52 4.77
CA VAL A 25 3.38 -6.74 4.39
C VAL A 25 4.23 -5.64 5.02
N THR A 26 4.84 -5.93 6.17
CA THR A 26 5.62 -4.95 6.95
C THR A 26 7.13 -5.15 6.84
N LYS A 27 7.57 -6.30 6.33
CA LYS A 27 9.00 -6.62 6.17
C LYS A 27 9.46 -6.42 4.73
N ARG A 28 10.57 -5.71 4.55
CA ARG A 28 11.22 -5.48 3.24
C ARG A 28 11.44 -6.77 2.48
N ASP A 29 12.05 -7.78 3.09
CA ASP A 29 12.41 -9.01 2.39
C ASP A 29 11.18 -9.79 1.92
N ARG A 30 10.09 -9.73 2.68
CA ARG A 30 8.81 -10.29 2.25
C ARG A 30 8.29 -9.55 1.03
N PHE A 31 8.29 -8.22 1.04
CA PHE A 31 7.91 -7.42 -0.12
C PHE A 31 8.76 -7.75 -1.34
N VAL A 32 10.09 -7.77 -1.20
CA VAL A 32 11.01 -8.09 -2.30
C VAL A 32 10.71 -9.48 -2.87
N SER A 33 10.50 -10.50 -2.04
CA SER A 33 10.13 -11.85 -2.51
C SER A 33 8.81 -11.88 -3.31
N LEU A 34 7.93 -10.90 -3.10
CA LEU A 34 6.64 -10.78 -3.78
C LEU A 34 6.74 -10.05 -5.13
N ILE A 35 7.72 -9.19 -5.33
CA ILE A 35 7.88 -8.41 -6.57
C ILE A 35 9.00 -8.92 -7.47
N GLU A 36 9.94 -9.70 -6.94
CA GLU A 36 11.09 -10.15 -7.71
C GLU A 36 10.67 -10.99 -8.92
N GLY A 37 11.18 -10.60 -10.10
CA GLY A 37 10.87 -11.23 -11.38
C GLY A 37 9.43 -11.01 -11.86
N ARG A 38 8.68 -10.10 -11.25
CA ARG A 38 7.27 -9.83 -11.57
C ARG A 38 6.99 -8.36 -11.82
N ASP A 39 6.02 -8.10 -12.67
CA ASP A 39 5.45 -6.77 -12.87
C ASP A 39 4.22 -6.57 -11.99
N LEU A 40 4.01 -5.32 -11.58
CA LEU A 40 2.85 -4.87 -10.83
C LEU A 40 1.93 -4.15 -11.82
N THR A 41 0.75 -4.70 -12.04
CA THR A 41 -0.09 -4.30 -13.18
C THR A 41 -1.53 -4.00 -12.78
N ARG A 42 -2.17 -3.06 -13.47
CA ARG A 42 -3.63 -2.89 -13.50
C ARG A 42 -4.02 -2.26 -14.83
N PHE A 43 -5.32 -2.07 -15.07
CA PHE A 43 -5.76 -1.41 -16.30
C PHE A 43 -5.02 -0.08 -16.52
N GLY A 44 -4.28 0.00 -17.64
CA GLY A 44 -3.49 1.16 -18.03
C GLY A 44 -2.17 1.36 -17.29
N ILE A 45 -1.74 0.45 -16.40
CA ILE A 45 -0.51 0.58 -15.61
C ILE A 45 0.28 -0.73 -15.60
N THR A 46 1.57 -0.64 -15.87
CA THR A 46 2.55 -1.71 -15.70
C THR A 46 3.80 -1.12 -15.08
N LEU A 47 4.18 -1.61 -13.91
CA LEU A 47 5.36 -1.16 -13.18
C LEU A 47 6.25 -2.35 -12.85
N ASN A 48 7.54 -2.18 -13.09
CA ASN A 48 8.58 -3.04 -12.58
C ASN A 48 9.20 -2.35 -11.35
N VAL A 49 9.10 -3.01 -10.20
CA VAL A 49 9.71 -2.56 -8.94
C VAL A 49 10.84 -3.52 -8.64
N THR A 50 12.05 -3.00 -8.46
CA THR A 50 13.25 -3.82 -8.32
C THR A 50 13.74 -3.84 -6.88
N SER A 51 14.48 -4.88 -6.50
CA SER A 51 15.01 -5.09 -5.14
C SER A 51 16.07 -4.05 -4.73
N ASP A 52 16.75 -3.45 -5.69
CA ASP A 52 17.74 -2.37 -5.52
C ASP A 52 17.10 -0.99 -5.33
N GLY A 53 15.77 -0.90 -5.32
CA GLY A 53 15.08 0.34 -4.98
C GLY A 53 14.62 1.18 -6.17
N GLN A 54 14.56 0.64 -7.39
CA GLN A 54 14.07 1.38 -8.56
C GLN A 54 12.60 1.07 -8.85
N ILE A 55 11.91 2.05 -9.45
CA ILE A 55 10.59 1.87 -10.05
C ILE A 55 10.67 2.34 -11.49
N LYS A 56 10.25 1.50 -12.43
CA LYS A 56 10.18 1.81 -13.86
C LYS A 56 8.90 1.27 -14.44
N GLY A 57 8.38 1.88 -15.51
CA GLY A 57 7.25 1.32 -16.22
C GLY A 57 6.45 2.39 -16.95
N ARG A 58 5.15 2.15 -17.09
CA ARG A 58 4.23 3.02 -17.83
C ARG A 58 2.88 3.06 -17.15
N ALA A 59 2.29 4.26 -17.09
CA ALA A 59 0.93 4.49 -16.64
C ALA A 59 0.22 5.43 -17.61
N PHE A 60 -0.94 5.00 -18.13
CA PHE A 60 -1.80 5.76 -19.04
C PHE A 60 -1.03 6.42 -20.19
N GLY A 61 -0.15 5.65 -20.83
CA GLY A 61 0.62 6.08 -21.99
C GLY A 61 1.85 6.95 -21.68
N ARG A 62 2.18 7.22 -20.41
CA ARG A 62 3.40 7.95 -20.02
C ARG A 62 4.31 7.09 -19.16
N ASP A 63 5.61 7.30 -19.32
CA ASP A 63 6.60 6.57 -18.53
C ASP A 63 6.51 6.95 -17.05
N VAL A 64 6.72 5.95 -16.21
CA VAL A 64 6.82 6.09 -14.76
C VAL A 64 8.24 5.74 -14.37
N THR A 65 8.88 6.63 -13.62
CA THR A 65 10.22 6.41 -13.09
C THR A 65 10.28 6.85 -11.63
N GLY A 66 11.10 6.20 -10.83
CA GLY A 66 11.35 6.66 -9.49
C GLY A 66 12.17 5.69 -8.68
N ALA A 67 12.14 5.89 -7.37
CA ALA A 67 12.88 5.09 -6.43
C ALA A 67 12.02 4.78 -5.21
N TRP A 68 12.40 3.73 -4.49
CA TRP A 68 11.78 3.37 -3.24
C TRP A 68 12.80 2.91 -2.21
N ARG A 69 12.40 3.04 -0.95
CA ARG A 69 13.10 2.49 0.21
C ARG A 69 12.08 1.94 1.19
N TRP A 70 12.50 0.95 1.95
CA TRP A 70 11.71 0.48 3.09
C TRP A 70 12.05 1.33 4.32
N ASN A 71 11.05 1.80 5.04
CA ASN A 71 11.25 2.56 6.28
C ASN A 71 10.21 2.15 7.33
N GLY A 72 10.67 1.55 8.43
CA GLY A 72 9.78 0.88 9.38
C GLY A 72 8.95 -0.19 8.69
N ASP A 73 7.63 -0.02 8.75
CA ASP A 73 6.65 -0.94 8.14
C ASP A 73 6.14 -0.48 6.76
N TYR A 74 6.75 0.56 6.18
CA TYR A 74 6.23 1.26 5.00
C TYR A 74 7.15 1.16 3.78
N PHE A 75 6.52 1.11 2.61
CA PHE A 75 7.14 1.32 1.31
C PHE A 75 7.14 2.82 1.02
N CYS A 76 8.29 3.47 1.15
CA CYS A 76 8.43 4.91 0.87
C CYS A 76 8.99 5.11 -0.53
N ARG A 77 8.27 5.89 -1.35
CA ARG A 77 8.57 6.05 -2.77
C ARG A 77 8.58 7.51 -3.19
N ASP A 78 9.38 7.79 -4.20
CA ASP A 78 9.38 9.02 -4.98
C ASP A 78 9.06 8.63 -6.44
N LEU A 79 8.18 9.36 -7.12
CA LEU A 79 7.77 9.02 -8.49
C LEU A 79 7.66 10.23 -9.40
N PHE A 80 8.03 10.00 -10.64
CA PHE A 80 7.74 10.85 -11.78
C PHE A 80 6.78 10.13 -12.72
N TRP A 81 5.78 10.87 -13.22
CA TRP A 81 4.89 10.45 -14.30
C TRP A 81 5.12 11.35 -15.51
N GLY A 82 5.91 10.88 -16.47
CA GLY A 82 6.52 11.73 -17.49
C GLY A 82 7.42 12.78 -16.83
N LYS A 83 7.03 14.06 -16.95
CA LYS A 83 7.76 15.20 -16.35
C LYS A 83 7.17 15.66 -15.02
N MET A 84 6.03 15.10 -14.62
CA MET A 84 5.34 15.50 -13.39
C MET A 84 5.96 14.75 -12.21
N ASP A 85 6.49 15.50 -11.25
CA ASP A 85 6.90 14.97 -9.95
C ASP A 85 5.65 14.76 -9.08
N LEU A 86 5.43 13.53 -8.63
CA LEU A 86 4.33 13.16 -7.73
C LEU A 86 4.74 13.24 -6.25
N GLY A 87 6.02 13.51 -5.97
CA GLY A 87 6.57 13.69 -4.65
C GLY A 87 6.72 12.42 -3.81
N PRO A 88 7.33 12.56 -2.63
CA PRO A 88 7.51 11.48 -1.67
C PRO A 88 6.19 11.04 -1.06
N ASN A 89 6.00 9.73 -0.91
CA ASN A 89 4.93 9.17 -0.08
C ASN A 89 5.34 7.83 0.53
N CYS A 90 5.01 7.62 1.81
CA CYS A 90 5.18 6.34 2.50
C CYS A 90 3.86 5.60 2.55
N GLN A 91 3.83 4.40 1.98
CA GLN A 91 2.61 3.63 1.75
C GLN A 91 2.60 2.36 2.59
N ALA A 92 1.45 2.04 3.16
CA ALA A 92 1.22 0.73 3.77
C ALA A 92 0.95 -0.29 2.67
N VAL A 93 1.60 -1.46 2.75
CA VAL A 93 1.43 -2.54 1.78
C VAL A 93 0.59 -3.67 2.36
N ARG A 94 -0.37 -4.15 1.57
CA ARG A 94 -1.19 -5.33 1.90
C ARG A 94 -1.19 -6.32 0.72
N LEU A 95 -1.41 -7.59 1.00
CA LEU A 95 -1.46 -8.66 0.01
C LEU A 95 -2.72 -9.51 0.19
N ASN A 96 -3.40 -9.83 -0.92
CA ASN A 96 -4.46 -10.83 -0.98
C ASN A 96 -4.30 -11.64 -2.28
N GLY A 97 -3.89 -12.91 -2.16
CA GLY A 97 -3.50 -13.73 -3.32
C GLY A 97 -2.41 -13.04 -4.15
N ASP A 98 -2.68 -12.86 -5.44
CA ASP A 98 -1.78 -12.18 -6.38
C ASP A 98 -2.04 -10.66 -6.47
N THR A 99 -2.85 -10.11 -5.58
CA THR A 99 -3.14 -8.67 -5.54
C THR A 99 -2.36 -8.00 -4.42
N ILE A 100 -1.51 -7.05 -4.78
CA ILE A 100 -0.80 -6.17 -3.86
C ILE A 100 -1.49 -4.80 -3.81
N ARG A 101 -1.83 -4.36 -2.61
CA ARG A 101 -2.47 -3.06 -2.34
C ARG A 101 -1.48 -2.11 -1.71
N PHE A 102 -1.31 -0.94 -2.30
CA PHE A 102 -0.58 0.18 -1.71
C PHE A 102 -1.58 1.20 -1.19
N ILE A 103 -1.48 1.60 0.07
CA ILE A 103 -2.34 2.59 0.70
C ILE A 103 -1.48 3.80 1.06
N SER A 104 -1.80 4.96 0.50
CA SER A 104 -1.04 6.20 0.67
C SER A 104 -1.10 6.70 2.11
N ASP A 105 -0.23 7.66 2.44
CA ASP A 105 -0.24 8.39 3.72
C ASP A 105 -0.20 7.45 4.93
N GLN A 106 0.78 6.54 4.90
CA GLN A 106 1.04 5.53 5.93
C GLN A 106 -0.16 4.63 6.25
N GLY A 107 -1.05 4.41 5.26
CA GLY A 107 -2.22 3.57 5.41
C GLY A 107 -3.52 4.30 5.71
N THR A 108 -3.51 5.64 5.70
CA THR A 108 -4.70 6.47 5.99
C THR A 108 -5.32 7.10 4.75
N GLY A 109 -4.61 7.07 3.62
CA GLY A 109 -5.03 7.70 2.37
C GLY A 109 -5.69 6.75 1.37
N GLN A 110 -5.70 7.17 0.10
CA GLN A 110 -6.23 6.36 -1.00
C GLN A 110 -5.36 5.14 -1.28
N PHE A 111 -5.98 4.10 -1.84
CA PHE A 111 -5.27 2.87 -2.21
C PHE A 111 -5.25 2.59 -3.71
N ALA A 112 -4.27 1.80 -4.13
CA ALA A 112 -4.18 1.24 -5.47
C ALA A 112 -3.89 -0.26 -5.37
N ASP A 113 -4.72 -1.05 -6.06
CA ASP A 113 -4.52 -2.49 -6.21
C ASP A 113 -3.81 -2.78 -7.52
N LEU A 114 -2.78 -3.62 -7.44
CA LEU A 114 -1.97 -4.07 -8.56
C LEU A 114 -1.87 -5.60 -8.51
N TYR A 115 -1.95 -6.23 -9.67
CA TYR A 115 -1.74 -7.65 -9.85
C TYR A 115 -0.26 -7.94 -10.07
N LEU A 116 0.25 -8.95 -9.36
CA LEU A 116 1.57 -9.52 -9.58
C LEU A 116 1.51 -10.40 -10.84
N ARG A 117 2.35 -10.12 -11.83
CA ARG A 117 2.38 -10.81 -13.13
C ARG A 117 3.78 -11.26 -13.50
#